data_AF-A0A937YAR0-F1
#
_entry.id   AF-A0A937YAR0-F1
#
_cell.length_a   1.000
_cell.length_b   1.000
_cell.length_c   1.000
_cell.angle_alpha   90.00
_cell.angle_beta   90.00
_cell.angle_gamma   90.00
#
_symmetry.space_group_name_H-M   'P 1'
#
loop_
_entity.id
_entity.type
_entity.pdbx_description
1 polymer ?
#
loop_
_entity_poly.entity_id
_entity_poly.type
_entity_poly.pdbx_seq_one_letter_code
_entity_poly.pdbx_strand_id
1 'polypeptide(L)'
;MLALDRFRRVDRAAHVRGLAARRSPHQAAAPARRGALLRSRGHRRLGDGALPLPCPWRGAHPEAFHWYNHRHHHASIAHFTPAEVHTGRHLALREVRQRVLDRAWDLHPERFVRGRPVAEAVPGEVWINRAEQEPASNVPQAAAS
;
A
#
# COMPACT_ATOMS: atom_id res chain seq x y z
N MET A 1 -16.04 -27.76 -38.37
CA MET A 1 -17.39 -27.17 -38.45
C MET A 1 -17.89 -26.94 -37.03
N LEU A 2 -18.06 -25.65 -36.71
CA LEU A 2 -18.90 -25.02 -35.68
C LEU A 2 -18.92 -25.57 -34.25
N ALA A 3 -18.36 -24.74 -33.37
CA ALA A 3 -18.75 -24.58 -31.97
C ALA A 3 -20.26 -24.35 -31.83
N LEU A 4 -20.82 -24.74 -30.68
CA LEU A 4 -21.43 -23.85 -29.70
C LEU A 4 -22.18 -24.69 -28.67
N ASP A 5 -21.96 -24.31 -27.41
CA ASP A 5 -23.00 -24.10 -26.39
C ASP A 5 -22.76 -24.83 -25.07
N ARG A 6 -22.60 -24.03 -24.02
CA ARG A 6 -23.18 -24.16 -22.66
C ARG A 6 -22.39 -23.31 -21.66
N PHE A 7 -22.33 -22.00 -21.91
CA PHE A 7 -22.03 -21.02 -20.87
C PHE A 7 -23.29 -20.87 -20.00
N ARG A 8 -23.27 -21.40 -18.79
CA ARG A 8 -24.29 -21.05 -17.79
C ARG A 8 -23.94 -19.69 -17.16
N ARG A 9 -24.92 -18.80 -17.25
CA ARG A 9 -25.08 -17.56 -16.48
C ARG A 9 -24.60 -17.73 -15.04
N VAL A 10 -23.80 -16.78 -14.56
CA VAL A 10 -23.82 -16.46 -13.13
C VAL A 10 -24.66 -15.20 -13.02
N ASP A 11 -25.87 -15.38 -12.50
CA ASP A 11 -26.81 -14.32 -12.23
C ASP A 11 -26.27 -13.31 -11.22
N ARG A 12 -26.55 -12.05 -11.52
CA ARG A 12 -26.27 -10.86 -10.73
C ARG A 12 -27.53 -10.52 -9.95
N ALA A 13 -27.51 -10.59 -8.61
CA ALA A 13 -28.43 -9.82 -7.77
C ALA A 13 -28.07 -9.78 -6.27
N ALA A 14 -28.12 -8.54 -5.75
CA ALA A 14 -28.38 -8.12 -4.36
C ALA A 14 -27.33 -8.50 -3.28
N HIS A 15 -27.01 -7.69 -2.27
CA HIS A 15 -27.83 -6.72 -1.54
C HIS A 15 -26.88 -5.86 -0.68
N VAL A 16 -26.71 -4.56 -0.96
CA VAL A 16 -26.05 -3.64 0.00
C VAL A 16 -27.13 -2.74 0.56
N ARG A 17 -27.63 -3.08 1.75
CA ARG A 17 -28.51 -2.23 2.53
C ARG A 17 -27.74 -1.01 3.02
N GLY A 18 -28.36 0.15 2.88
CA GLY A 18 -27.84 1.42 3.35
C GLY A 18 -27.60 1.43 4.86
N LEU A 19 -26.47 1.99 5.26
CA LEU A 19 -26.23 2.47 6.61
C LEU A 19 -26.15 3.99 6.53
N ALA A 20 -27.17 4.62 7.10
CA ALA A 20 -27.27 6.06 7.26
C ALA A 20 -26.08 6.60 8.07
N ALA A 21 -25.50 7.70 7.58
CA ALA A 21 -24.49 8.48 8.28
C ALA A 21 -25.08 8.99 9.61
N ARG A 22 -24.59 8.46 10.74
CA ARG A 22 -24.86 9.02 12.07
C ARG A 22 -24.04 10.29 12.21
N ARG A 23 -24.71 11.44 12.31
CA ARG A 23 -24.09 12.72 12.70
C ARG A 23 -23.69 12.64 14.17
N SER A 24 -22.41 12.89 14.47
CA SER A 24 -21.92 13.09 15.84
C SER A 24 -22.51 14.38 16.43
N PRO A 25 -23.21 14.35 17.58
CA PRO A 25 -23.44 15.54 18.37
C PRO A 25 -22.25 15.74 19.34
N HIS A 26 -21.94 16.99 19.66
CA HIS A 26 -20.83 17.48 20.49
C HIS A 26 -19.60 18.03 19.75
N GLN A 27 -19.82 19.13 19.02
CA GLN A 27 -18.90 20.26 19.10
C GLN A 27 -19.48 21.26 20.10
N ALA A 28 -19.05 21.16 21.36
CA ALA A 28 -19.32 22.18 22.36
C ALA A 28 -18.21 23.25 22.26
N ALA A 29 -18.64 24.49 22.02
CA ALA A 29 -17.78 25.66 22.04
C ALA A 29 -17.30 25.94 23.47
N ALA A 30 -15.98 26.08 23.64
CA ALA A 30 -15.37 26.55 24.88
C ALA A 30 -15.13 28.08 24.82
N PRO A 31 -15.33 28.82 25.92
CA PRO A 31 -15.33 30.28 25.92
C PRO A 31 -13.93 30.91 25.81
N ALA A 32 -13.90 32.10 25.21
CA ALA A 32 -12.74 32.97 25.10
C ALA A 32 -12.20 33.36 26.48
N ARG A 33 -10.92 33.08 26.74
CA ARG A 33 -10.17 33.67 27.86
C ARG A 33 -9.27 34.79 27.35
N ARG A 34 -9.63 36.03 27.71
CA ARG A 34 -8.78 37.22 27.59
C ARG A 34 -7.74 37.23 28.72
N GLY A 35 -6.52 37.59 28.36
CA GLY A 35 -5.59 38.35 29.22
C GLY A 35 -4.45 37.56 29.86
N ALA A 36 -3.24 37.76 29.35
CA ALA A 36 -2.09 38.29 30.11
C ALA A 36 -0.85 38.33 29.21
N LEU A 37 -0.42 39.54 28.85
CA LEU A 37 0.88 39.79 28.27
C LEU A 37 1.96 39.47 29.31
N LEU A 38 2.79 38.46 29.05
CA LEU A 38 4.11 38.37 29.65
C LEU A 38 5.14 38.49 28.53
N ARG A 39 5.70 39.69 28.38
CA ARG A 39 6.93 39.90 27.61
C ARG A 39 8.07 39.29 28.41
N SER A 40 8.70 38.24 27.90
CA SER A 40 10.08 37.92 28.23
C SER A 40 10.91 37.79 26.95
N ARG A 41 11.97 38.59 26.94
CA ARG A 41 12.97 38.77 25.90
C ARG A 41 13.69 37.45 25.63
N GLY A 42 14.02 37.19 24.35
CA GLY A 42 14.93 36.10 24.01
C GLY A 42 14.85 35.53 22.60
N HIS A 43 14.24 36.18 21.61
CA HIS A 43 14.48 35.81 20.22
C HIS A 43 15.92 36.18 19.86
N ARG A 44 16.84 35.21 20.01
CA ARG A 44 18.04 35.19 19.18
C ARG A 44 17.55 35.30 17.74
N ARG A 45 17.90 36.40 17.06
CA ARG A 45 17.81 36.47 15.60
C ARG A 45 18.64 35.31 15.09
N LEU A 46 17.97 34.24 14.64
CA LEU A 46 18.57 33.36 13.66
C LEU A 46 18.87 34.27 12.48
N GLY A 47 20.15 34.40 12.14
CA GLY A 47 20.58 35.19 10.98
C GLY A 47 19.88 34.72 9.72
N ASP A 48 19.98 35.51 8.65
CA ASP A 48 19.40 35.27 7.33
C ASP A 48 19.99 34.03 6.61
N GLY A 49 20.09 32.90 7.31
CA GLY A 49 20.38 31.60 6.78
C GLY A 49 19.13 31.07 6.11
N ALA A 50 19.18 30.96 4.79
CA ALA A 50 18.18 30.30 3.97
C ALA A 50 17.62 29.07 4.69
N LEU A 51 16.29 29.05 4.88
CA LEU A 51 15.58 27.86 5.32
C LEU A 51 16.05 26.70 4.43
N PRO A 52 16.41 25.53 4.99
CA PRO A 52 16.83 24.40 4.19
C PRO A 52 15.76 24.15 3.13
N LEU A 53 16.21 24.03 1.86
CA LEU A 53 15.36 23.82 0.70
C LEU A 53 14.23 22.84 1.07
N PRO A 54 12.96 23.15 0.75
CA PRO A 54 11.86 22.26 1.09
C PRO A 54 12.20 20.87 0.58
N CYS A 55 12.13 19.86 1.45
CA CYS A 55 12.39 18.49 1.05
C CYS A 55 11.52 18.17 -0.17
N PRO A 56 12.09 17.65 -1.28
CA PRO A 56 11.38 17.54 -2.56
C PRO A 56 10.14 16.64 -2.48
N TRP A 57 10.03 15.84 -1.42
CA TRP A 57 8.91 14.95 -1.13
C TRP A 57 7.71 15.63 -0.42
N ARG A 58 7.82 16.89 0.01
CA ARG A 58 6.74 17.65 0.68
C ARG A 58 5.59 18.05 -0.27
N GLY A 59 5.53 17.46 -1.45
CA GLY A 59 4.49 17.69 -2.45
C GLY A 59 4.11 16.44 -3.23
N ALA A 60 4.40 15.24 -2.72
CA ALA A 60 3.96 14.01 -3.37
C ALA A 60 2.42 14.06 -3.56
N HIS A 61 2.00 14.17 -4.82
CA HIS A 61 0.61 14.43 -5.18
C HIS A 61 -0.25 13.24 -4.74
N PRO A 62 -1.44 13.46 -4.12
CA PRO A 62 -2.33 12.37 -3.72
C PRO A 62 -2.61 11.35 -4.84
N GLU A 63 -2.63 11.80 -6.09
CA GLU A 63 -2.79 10.93 -7.26
C GLU A 63 -1.62 9.98 -7.49
N ALA A 64 -0.38 10.41 -7.19
CA ALA A 64 0.80 9.58 -7.34
C ALA A 64 0.74 8.37 -6.38
N PHE A 65 0.35 8.60 -5.13
CA PHE A 65 0.15 7.53 -4.15
C PHE A 65 -1.01 6.61 -4.55
N HIS A 66 -2.11 7.17 -5.04
CA HIS A 66 -3.24 6.36 -5.48
C HIS A 66 -2.84 5.47 -6.67
N TRP A 67 -2.16 6.03 -7.67
CA TRP A 67 -1.66 5.26 -8.82
C TRP A 67 -0.69 4.17 -8.37
N TYR A 68 0.28 4.49 -7.50
CA TYR A 68 1.26 3.54 -6.97
C TYR A 68 0.59 2.35 -6.29
N ASN A 69 -0.43 2.59 -5.48
CA ASN A 69 -1.09 1.56 -4.67
C ASN A 69 -2.16 0.75 -5.42
N HIS A 70 -2.82 1.34 -6.42
CA HIS A 70 -4.01 0.74 -7.03
C HIS A 70 -3.91 0.46 -8.53
N ARG A 71 -2.91 1.00 -9.23
CA ARG A 71 -2.80 0.89 -10.69
C ARG A 71 -1.45 0.39 -11.17
N HIS A 72 -0.37 0.77 -10.48
CA HIS A 72 0.97 0.33 -10.81
C HIS A 72 1.20 -1.10 -10.32
N HIS A 73 1.61 -1.98 -11.22
CA HIS A 73 1.94 -3.36 -10.91
C HIS A 73 3.44 -3.47 -10.68
N HIS A 74 3.84 -3.91 -9.49
CA HIS A 74 5.23 -3.88 -9.06
C HIS A 74 5.89 -5.23 -9.28
N ALA A 75 7.06 -5.23 -9.93
CA ALA A 75 7.79 -6.46 -10.23
C ALA A 75 8.19 -7.23 -8.96
N SER A 76 8.54 -6.53 -7.88
CA SER A 76 8.95 -7.15 -6.60
C SER A 76 7.83 -7.91 -5.88
N ILE A 77 6.58 -7.72 -6.27
CA ILE A 77 5.42 -8.45 -5.74
C ILE A 77 4.65 -9.14 -6.87
N ALA A 78 5.39 -9.88 -7.72
CA ALA A 78 4.83 -10.72 -8.79
C ALA A 78 3.85 -9.97 -9.73
N HIS A 79 4.16 -8.71 -10.03
CA HIS A 79 3.32 -7.82 -10.82
C HIS A 79 1.89 -7.70 -10.29
N PHE A 80 1.72 -7.56 -8.98
CA PHE A 80 0.47 -7.13 -8.35
C PHE A 80 0.57 -5.68 -7.90
N THR A 81 -0.59 -5.07 -7.66
CA THR A 81 -0.66 -3.77 -6.98
C THR A 81 -0.55 -3.96 -5.46
N PRO A 82 -0.02 -2.98 -4.70
CA PRO A 82 0.05 -3.06 -3.25
C PRO A 82 -1.32 -3.30 -2.60
N ALA A 83 -2.37 -2.68 -3.14
CA ALA A 83 -3.74 -2.89 -2.65
C ALA A 83 -4.24 -4.33 -2.85
N GLU A 84 -3.91 -4.99 -3.96
CA GLU A 84 -4.28 -6.40 -4.19
C GLU A 84 -3.52 -7.36 -3.27
N VAL A 85 -2.26 -7.04 -2.96
CA VAL A 85 -1.47 -7.79 -2.00
C VAL A 85 -2.06 -7.62 -0.60
N HIS A 86 -2.27 -6.37 -0.16
CA HIS A 86 -2.79 -6.03 1.15
C HIS A 86 -4.17 -6.63 1.43
N THR A 87 -5.06 -6.65 0.43
CA THR A 87 -6.41 -7.23 0.56
C THR A 87 -6.46 -8.73 0.34
N GLY A 88 -5.35 -9.39 0.00
CA GLY A 88 -5.32 -10.82 -0.33
C GLY A 88 -5.91 -11.19 -1.69
N ARG A 89 -6.44 -10.22 -2.46
CA ARG A 89 -7.06 -10.44 -3.78
C ARG A 89 -6.10 -11.07 -4.79
N HIS A 90 -4.80 -10.83 -4.64
CA HIS A 90 -3.75 -11.38 -5.49
C HIS A 90 -3.79 -12.93 -5.58
N LEU A 91 -4.26 -13.63 -4.54
CA LEU A 91 -4.35 -15.10 -4.55
C LEU A 91 -5.31 -15.60 -5.64
N ALA A 92 -6.55 -15.08 -5.66
CA ALA A 92 -7.53 -15.42 -6.68
C ALA A 92 -7.09 -14.98 -8.08
N LEU A 93 -6.45 -13.81 -8.19
CA LEU A 93 -5.92 -13.32 -9.46
C LEU A 93 -4.76 -14.19 -9.97
N ARG A 94 -3.92 -14.73 -9.09
CA ARG A 94 -2.85 -15.65 -9.46
C ARG A 94 -3.41 -16.93 -10.08
N GLU A 95 -4.48 -17.48 -9.54
CA GLU A 95 -5.15 -18.64 -10.14
C GLU A 95 -5.71 -18.32 -11.53
N VAL A 96 -6.31 -17.14 -11.71
CA VAL A 96 -6.77 -16.68 -13.03
C VAL A 96 -5.60 -16.59 -14.01
N ARG A 97 -4.47 -16.00 -13.59
CA ARG A 97 -3.24 -15.91 -14.41
C ARG A 97 -2.72 -17.29 -14.77
N GLN A 98 -2.70 -18.23 -13.82
CA GLN A 98 -2.26 -19.60 -14.11
C GLN A 98 -3.16 -20.26 -15.16
N ARG A 99 -4.49 -20.13 -15.07
CA ARG A 99 -5.40 -20.67 -16.09
C ARG A 99 -5.16 -20.11 -17.49
N VAL A 100 -4.79 -18.82 -17.60
CA VAL A 100 -4.44 -18.20 -18.88
C VAL A 100 -3.12 -18.75 -19.41
N LEU A 101 -2.10 -18.88 -18.55
CA LEU A 101 -0.81 -19.45 -18.90
C LEU A 101 -0.93 -20.91 -19.36
N ASP A 102 -1.74 -21.69 -18.66
CA ASP A 102 -2.06 -23.08 -18.97
C ASP A 102 -2.68 -23.19 -20.38
N ARG A 103 -3.70 -22.37 -20.66
CA ARG A 103 -4.32 -22.33 -21.98
C ARG A 103 -3.34 -21.89 -23.06
N ALA A 104 -2.47 -20.92 -22.79
CA ALA A 104 -1.48 -20.47 -23.76
C ALA A 104 -0.47 -21.57 -24.08
N TRP A 105 -0.06 -22.33 -23.06
CA TRP A 105 0.80 -23.51 -23.21
C TRP A 105 0.12 -24.61 -24.03
N ASP A 106 -1.14 -24.94 -23.73
CA ASP A 106 -1.86 -26.00 -24.45
C ASP A 106 -2.04 -25.69 -25.94
N LEU A 107 -2.17 -24.40 -26.29
CA LEU A 107 -2.30 -23.96 -27.69
C LEU A 107 -0.96 -23.92 -28.43
N HIS A 108 0.13 -23.53 -27.75
CA HIS A 108 1.42 -23.23 -28.36
C HIS A 108 2.60 -23.64 -27.46
N PRO A 109 2.79 -24.93 -27.17
CA PRO A 109 3.87 -25.38 -26.28
C PRO A 109 5.26 -25.01 -26.83
N GLU A 110 5.43 -24.94 -28.15
CA GLU A 110 6.67 -24.57 -28.84
C GLU A 110 7.18 -23.16 -28.50
N ARG A 111 6.29 -22.25 -28.05
CA ARG A 111 6.67 -20.88 -27.67
C ARG A 111 7.37 -20.81 -26.32
N PHE A 112 7.33 -21.88 -25.54
CA PHE A 112 7.77 -21.91 -24.15
C PHE A 112 8.97 -22.86 -24.00
N VAL A 113 10.14 -22.37 -24.41
CA VAL A 113 11.41 -23.13 -24.43
C VAL A 113 11.86 -23.67 -23.06
N ARG A 114 11.31 -23.16 -21.96
CA ARG A 114 11.63 -23.57 -20.58
C ARG A 114 10.53 -24.43 -19.94
N GLY A 115 9.62 -24.98 -20.73
CA GLY A 115 8.50 -25.76 -20.22
C GLY A 115 7.31 -24.91 -19.78
N ARG A 116 6.34 -25.56 -19.13
CA ARG A 116 5.04 -24.97 -18.79
C ARG A 116 5.21 -23.74 -17.89
N PRO A 117 4.74 -22.56 -18.30
CA PRO A 117 4.87 -21.34 -17.50
C PRO A 117 4.03 -21.43 -16.21
N VAL A 118 4.57 -20.87 -15.13
CA VAL A 118 3.92 -20.82 -13.81
C VAL A 118 3.75 -19.38 -13.37
N ALA A 119 2.56 -19.03 -12.88
CA ALA A 119 2.28 -17.72 -12.32
C ALA A 119 3.03 -17.55 -10.98
N GLU A 120 3.87 -16.52 -10.92
CA GLU A 120 4.67 -16.19 -9.75
C GLU A 120 3.79 -15.94 -8.51
N ALA A 121 4.27 -16.40 -7.35
CA ALA A 121 3.69 -16.07 -6.05
C ALA A 121 4.30 -14.77 -5.53
N VAL A 122 3.54 -14.03 -4.73
CA VAL A 122 4.10 -12.89 -3.98
C VAL A 122 5.10 -13.42 -2.96
N PRO A 123 6.32 -12.85 -2.86
CA PRO A 123 7.28 -13.24 -1.82
C PRO A 123 6.71 -12.99 -0.42
N GLY A 124 7.04 -13.86 0.54
CA GLY A 124 6.51 -13.77 1.91
C GLY A 124 6.93 -12.50 2.66
N GLU A 125 8.11 -11.97 2.35
CA GLU A 125 8.63 -10.72 2.89
C GLU A 125 9.41 -9.97 1.80
N VAL A 126 9.27 -8.65 1.76
CA VAL A 126 10.05 -7.74 0.90
C VAL A 126 10.37 -6.47 1.68
N TRP A 127 11.52 -5.86 1.40
CA TRP A 127 11.95 -4.59 2.02
C TRP A 127 12.36 -3.58 0.95
N ILE A 128 12.01 -2.30 1.16
CA ILE A 128 12.55 -1.18 0.37
C ILE A 128 13.84 -0.68 1.03
N ASN A 129 13.81 -0.48 2.36
CA ASN A 129 14.96 -0.12 3.17
C ASN A 129 14.97 -1.03 4.41
N ARG A 130 15.71 -2.14 4.36
CA ARG A 130 15.87 -3.00 5.55
C ARG A 130 16.72 -2.23 6.56
N ALA A 131 16.25 -2.07 7.78
CA ALA A 131 17.10 -1.56 8.85
C ALA A 131 18.23 -2.58 9.08
N GLU A 132 19.47 -2.10 9.18
CA GLU A 132 20.59 -2.92 9.66
C GLU A 132 20.27 -3.36 11.09
N GLN A 133 20.58 -4.60 11.43
CA GLN A 133 20.43 -5.03 12.81
C GLN A 133 21.43 -4.26 13.66
N GLU A 134 20.96 -3.44 14.60
CA GLU A 134 21.79 -2.86 15.64
C GLU A 134 22.57 -4.01 16.30
N PRO A 135 23.92 -3.97 16.34
CA PRO A 135 24.68 -5.02 17.01
C PRO A 135 24.22 -5.09 18.46
N ALA A 136 24.05 -6.33 18.98
CA ALA A 136 23.56 -6.58 20.32
C ALA A 136 24.23 -5.62 21.31
N SER A 137 23.43 -4.74 21.90
CA SER A 137 23.90 -3.71 22.81
C SER A 137 24.59 -4.40 23.99
N ASN A 138 25.92 -4.41 24.01
CA ASN A 138 26.72 -4.79 25.17
C ASN A 138 26.61 -3.67 26.22
N VAL A 139 25.40 -3.47 26.74
CA VAL A 139 25.19 -2.68 27.96
C VAL A 139 25.49 -3.64 29.09
N PRO A 140 26.61 -3.47 29.85
CA PRO A 140 26.83 -4.28 31.02
C PRO A 140 25.65 -4.06 31.96
N GLN A 141 24.95 -5.15 32.26
CA GLN A 141 23.84 -5.13 33.21
C GLN A 141 24.44 -4.75 34.56
N ALA A 142 24.21 -3.50 34.98
CA ALA A 142 24.69 -3.00 36.25
C ALA A 142 24.19 -3.96 37.34
N ALA A 143 25.14 -4.61 38.02
CA ALA A 143 24.86 -5.50 39.13
C ALA A 143 24.04 -4.72 40.16
N ALA A 144 22.80 -5.15 40.36
CA ALA A 144 21.98 -4.67 41.48
C ALA A 144 22.75 -4.96 42.77
N SER A 145 23.02 -3.90 43.53
CA SER A 145 23.47 -3.98 44.92
C SER A 145 22.26 -3.86 45.85
#